data_AF-A0A6N7R4E9-F1
#
_entry.id   AF-A0A6N7R4E9-F1
#
_cell.length_a   1.000
_cell.length_b   1.000
_cell.length_c   1.000
_cell.angle_alpha   90.00
_cell.angle_beta   90.00
_cell.angle_gamma   90.00
#
_symmetry.space_group_name_H-M   'P 1'
#
loop_
_entity.id
_entity.type
_entity.pdbx_description
1 polymer ?
#
loop_
_entity_poly.entity_id
_entity_poly.type
_entity_poly.pdbx_seq_one_letter_code
_entity_poly.pdbx_strand_id
1 'polypeptide(L)'
;MILSNFILHKDILLIHADINGNDYIFTVKWKTIKNKKGGEWELKSYLNNSNGKKDLSEEQLQQFIDRINPQWNWEKDQEQIMNVINND
;
A
#
# COMPACT_ATOMS: atom_id res chain seq x y z
N MET A 1 0.03 10.61 -7.61
CA MET A 1 0.75 9.33 -7.49
C MET A 1 -0.01 8.24 -8.21
N ILE A 2 0.65 7.53 -9.11
CA ILE A 2 0.09 6.39 -9.85
C ILE A 2 0.96 5.17 -9.54
N LEU A 3 0.35 4.09 -9.06
CA LEU A 3 1.06 2.84 -8.75
C LEU A 3 0.97 1.90 -9.94
N SER A 4 2.06 1.19 -10.23
CA SER A 4 2.15 0.23 -11.33
C SER A 4 3.17 -0.87 -10.99
N ASN A 5 3.23 -1.91 -11.83
CA ASN A 5 4.21 -3.00 -11.76
C ASN A 5 4.39 -3.57 -10.34
N PHE A 6 3.37 -4.29 -9.89
CA PHE A 6 3.37 -4.98 -8.60
C PHE A 6 4.04 -6.34 -8.75
N ILE A 7 5.21 -6.51 -8.14
CA ILE A 7 5.97 -7.76 -8.19
C ILE A 7 6.06 -8.35 -6.78
N LEU A 8 5.29 -9.41 -6.54
CA LEU A 8 5.28 -10.11 -5.26
C LEU A 8 6.29 -11.26 -5.27
N HIS A 9 7.23 -11.23 -4.31
CA HIS A 9 8.15 -12.33 -4.04
C HIS A 9 8.08 -12.70 -2.56
N LYS A 10 7.36 -13.79 -2.25
CA LYS A 10 7.07 -14.23 -0.87
C LYS A 10 6.35 -13.13 -0.08
N ASP A 11 6.99 -12.60 0.96
CA ASP A 11 6.49 -11.54 1.84
C ASP A 11 6.99 -10.14 1.43
N ILE A 12 7.70 -10.02 0.31
CA ILE A 12 8.22 -8.75 -0.21
C ILE A 12 7.46 -8.38 -1.48
N LEU A 13 7.00 -7.14 -1.54
CA LEU A 13 6.33 -6.57 -2.70
C LEU A 13 7.16 -5.39 -3.22
N LEU A 14 7.52 -5.44 -4.50
CA LEU A 14 8.07 -4.29 -5.21
C LEU A 14 6.94 -3.57 -5.95
N ILE A 15 6.96 -2.24 -5.89
CA ILE A 15 5.93 -1.38 -6.49
C ILE A 15 6.64 -0.25 -7.23
N HIS A 16 6.27 -0.02 -8.48
CA HIS A 16 6.62 1.22 -9.17
C HIS A 16 5.59 2.30 -8.87
N ALA A 17 6.05 3.52 -8.65
CA ALA A 17 5.17 4.67 -8.45
C ALA A 17 5.67 5.87 -9.25
N ASP A 18 4.78 6.44 -10.05
CA ASP A 18 4.96 7.78 -10.60
C ASP A 18 4.57 8.82 -9.53
N ILE A 19 5.54 9.64 -9.15
CA ILE A 19 5.36 10.76 -8.23
C ILE A 19 5.89 12.02 -8.92
N ASN A 20 4.96 12.89 -9.33
CA ASN A 20 5.26 14.14 -10.03
C ASN A 20 6.10 13.93 -11.30
N GLY A 21 5.82 12.86 -12.07
CA GLY A 21 6.53 12.54 -13.31
C GLY A 21 7.87 11.85 -13.12
N ASN A 22 8.23 11.45 -11.89
CA ASN A 22 9.43 10.67 -11.60
C ASN A 22 9.04 9.24 -11.23
N ASP A 23 9.76 8.26 -11.78
CA ASP A 23 9.58 6.84 -11.47
C ASP A 23 10.36 6.44 -10.21
N TYR A 24 9.66 5.83 -9.26
CA TYR A 24 10.21 5.34 -8.01
C TYR A 24 9.93 3.86 -7.83
N ILE A 25 10.92 3.14 -7.34
CA ILE A 25 10.77 1.74 -6.95
C ILE A 25 10.71 1.67 -5.43
N PHE A 26 9.61 1.16 -4.93
CA PHE A 26 9.38 0.90 -3.51
C PHE A 26 9.53 -0.59 -3.24
N THR A 27 10.21 -0.92 -2.15
CA THR A 27 10.25 -2.26 -1.58
C THR A 27 9.53 -2.23 -0.24
N VAL A 28 8.44 -2.99 -0.16
CA VAL A 28 7.66 -3.13 1.07
C VAL A 28 7.62 -4.59 1.50
N LYS A 29 7.51 -4.82 2.80
CA LYS A 29 7.39 -6.16 3.37
C LYS A 29 6.06 -6.31 4.07
N TRP A 30 5.43 -7.46 3.91
CA TRP A 30 4.17 -7.76 4.57
C TRP A 30 4.40 -7.88 6.08
N LYS A 31 3.81 -6.96 6.82
CA LYS A 31 3.81 -6.83 8.27
C LYS A 31 2.44 -7.32 8.76
N THR A 32 2.16 -8.60 8.60
CA THR A 32 0.88 -9.17 9.05
C THR A 32 0.66 -8.94 10.54
N ILE A 33 -0.48 -8.37 10.91
CA ILE A 33 -1.08 -8.50 12.26
C ILE A 33 -2.59 -8.58 12.05
N LYS A 34 -3.24 -9.62 12.61
CA LYS A 34 -4.67 -9.99 12.43
C LYS A 34 -5.61 -8.77 12.32
N ASN A 35 -6.67 -8.90 11.50
CA ASN A 35 -7.83 -7.99 11.39
C ASN A 35 -7.70 -6.75 10.47
N LYS A 36 -6.89 -6.81 9.40
CA LYS A 36 -6.99 -5.86 8.27
C LYS A 36 -7.18 -6.62 6.95
N LYS A 37 -8.20 -6.27 6.15
CA LYS A 37 -8.38 -6.83 4.79
C LYS A 37 -7.11 -6.52 3.97
N GLY A 38 -6.36 -7.55 3.59
CA GLY A 38 -5.08 -7.41 2.87
C GLY A 38 -3.82 -7.23 3.75
N GLY A 39 -3.96 -7.14 5.07
CA GLY A 39 -2.85 -6.93 6.01
C GLY A 39 -2.26 -5.51 5.96
N GLU A 40 -1.06 -5.34 6.52
CA GLU A 40 -0.32 -4.07 6.53
C GLU A 40 1.05 -4.29 5.87
N TRP A 41 1.46 -3.38 5.01
CA TRP A 41 2.76 -3.34 4.35
C TRP A 41 3.65 -2.32 5.04
N GLU A 42 4.89 -2.72 5.30
CA GLU A 42 5.91 -1.86 5.89
C GLU A 42 6.94 -1.47 4.84
N LEU A 43 7.22 -0.16 4.71
CA LEU A 43 8.29 0.32 3.85
C LEU A 43 9.65 -0.20 4.33
N LYS A 44 10.40 -0.85 3.45
CA LYS A 44 11.78 -1.28 3.72
C LYS A 44 12.80 -0.41 3.01
N SER A 45 12.53 -0.04 1.77
CA SER A 45 13.36 0.90 1.03
C SER A 45 12.57 1.51 -0.12
N TYR A 46 13.07 2.62 -0.64
CA TYR A 46 12.67 3.16 -1.92
C TYR A 46 13.91 3.71 -2.64
N LEU A 47 13.80 3.93 -3.95
CA LEU A 47 14.78 4.69 -4.72
C LEU A 47 14.10 5.33 -5.94
N ASN A 48 14.58 6.50 -6.35
CA ASN A 48 14.26 7.08 -7.65
C ASN A 48 14.96 6.24 -8.74
N ASN A 49 14.20 5.65 -9.65
CA ASN A 49 14.70 4.73 -10.65
C ASN A 49 15.66 5.41 -11.66
N SER A 50 15.52 6.73 -11.85
CA SER A 50 16.32 7.48 -12.82
C SER A 50 17.70 7.90 -12.30
N ASN A 51 17.83 8.11 -10.98
CA ASN A 51 19.06 8.67 -10.39
C ASN A 51 19.60 7.90 -9.18
N GLY A 52 18.90 6.87 -8.71
CA GLY A 52 19.27 6.02 -7.58
C GLY A 52 19.18 6.68 -6.19
N LYS A 53 18.66 7.91 -6.10
CA LYS A 53 18.59 8.68 -4.84
C LYS A 53 17.32 8.37 -4.05
N LYS A 54 17.40 8.65 -2.75
CA LYS A 54 16.28 8.67 -1.81
C LYS A 54 15.90 10.13 -1.55
N ASP A 55 15.14 10.71 -2.47
CA ASP A 55 14.86 12.15 -2.55
C ASP A 55 13.38 12.51 -2.31
N LEU A 56 12.59 11.59 -1.75
CA LEU A 56 11.20 11.85 -1.38
C LEU A 56 11.10 12.51 -0.01
N SER A 57 10.15 13.44 0.13
CA SER A 57 9.79 14.00 1.44
C SER A 57 9.06 12.98 2.31
N GLU A 58 9.04 13.20 3.62
CA GLU A 58 8.28 12.37 4.56
C GLU A 58 6.78 12.34 4.21
N GLU A 59 6.22 13.46 3.76
CA GLU A 59 4.83 13.55 3.33
C GLU A 59 4.55 12.64 2.11
N GLN A 60 5.44 12.63 1.12
CA GLN A 60 5.29 11.76 -0.05
C GLN A 60 5.42 10.28 0.30
N LEU A 61 6.31 9.95 1.24
CA LEU A 61 6.44 8.59 1.76
C LEU A 61 5.18 8.17 2.53
N GLN A 62 4.61 9.06 3.33
CA GLN A 62 3.37 8.80 4.07
C GLN A 62 2.20 8.60 3.11
N GLN A 63 2.05 9.45 2.10
CA GLN A 63 1.03 9.30 1.06
C GLN A 63 1.13 7.95 0.33
N PHE A 64 2.36 7.47 0.06
CA PHE A 64 2.57 6.14 -0.51
C PHE A 64 2.10 5.04 0.46
N ILE A 65 2.53 5.10 1.73
CA ILE A 65 2.18 4.12 2.75
C ILE A 65 0.67 4.05 2.99
N ASP A 66 -0.01 5.18 3.09
CA ASP A 66 -1.46 5.24 3.30
C ASP A 66 -2.22 4.64 2.10
N ARG A 67 -1.68 4.84 0.89
CA ARG A 67 -2.29 4.32 -0.34
C ARG A 67 -2.21 2.79 -0.45
N ILE A 68 -1.10 2.19 -0.01
CA ILE A 68 -0.93 0.73 -0.02
C ILE A 68 -1.52 0.05 1.23
N ASN A 69 -1.82 0.82 2.27
CA ASN A 69 -2.44 0.37 3.52
C ASN A 69 -3.77 1.08 3.79
N PRO A 70 -4.80 0.82 2.96
CA PRO A 70 -6.12 1.42 3.15
C PRO A 70 -6.69 1.06 4.53
N GLN A 71 -7.17 2.08 5.25
CA GLN A 71 -7.83 1.94 6.56
C GLN A 71 -9.30 1.52 6.34
N TRP A 72 -9.52 0.24 6.08
CA TRP A 72 -10.88 -0.31 5.98
C TRP A 72 -11.54 -0.36 7.35
N ASN A 73 -12.77 0.13 7.46
CA ASN A 73 -13.58 -0.06 8.66
C ASN A 73 -14.27 -1.42 8.59
N TRP A 74 -13.62 -2.43 9.19
CA TRP A 74 -14.11 -3.80 9.19
C TRP A 74 -15.52 -3.95 9.77
N GLU A 75 -15.81 -3.26 10.87
CA GLU A 75 -17.11 -3.35 11.56
C GLU A 75 -18.23 -2.84 10.66
N LYS A 76 -18.02 -1.68 10.02
CA LYS A 76 -18.98 -1.09 9.09
C LYS A 76 -19.21 -1.98 7.86
N ASP A 77 -18.16 -2.59 7.32
CA ASP A 77 -18.28 -3.52 6.20
C ASP A 77 -19.07 -4.78 6.61
N GLN A 78 -18.87 -5.29 7.83
CA GLN A 78 -19.61 -6.45 8.34
C GLN A 78 -21.09 -6.13 8.57
N GLU A 79 -21.41 -4.97 9.16
CA GLU A 79 -22.80 -4.52 9.35
C GLU A 79 -23.55 -4.44 8.03
N GLN A 80 -22.92 -3.91 6.97
CA GLN A 80 -23.54 -3.85 5.64
C GLN A 80 -23.83 -5.23 5.07
N ILE A 81 -22.89 -6.17 5.19
CA ILE A 81 -23.08 -7.55 4.72
C ILE A 81 -24.24 -8.22 5.48
N MET A 82 -24.27 -8.09 6.81
CA MET A 82 -25.32 -8.68 7.63
C MET A 82 -26.70 -8.07 7.34
N ASN A 83 -26.78 -6.77 7.08
CA ASN A 83 -28.03 -6.11 6.70
C ASN A 83 -28.57 -6.61 5.35
N VAL A 84 -27.71 -6.95 4.39
CA VAL A 84 -28.17 -7.53 3.11
C VAL A 84 -28.69 -8.95 3.33
N ILE A 85 -27.97 -9.78 4.09
CA ILE A 85 -28.36 -11.17 4.38
C ILE A 85 -29.70 -11.25 5.14
N ASN A 86 -29.96 -10.31 6.05
CA ASN A 86 -31.17 -10.32 6.89
C ASN A 86 -32.40 -9.68 6.23
N ASN A 87 -32.24 -9.02 5.07
CA ASN A 87 -33.35 -8.37 4.34
C ASN A 87 -33.85 -9.19 3.13
N ASP A 88 -33.33 -10.41 2.93
CA ASP A 88 -33.87 -11.48 2.06
C ASP A 88 -34.57 -12.55 2.91
#